data_AF-A0A7J3MXV4-F1
#
_entry.id   AF-A0A7J3MXV4-F1
#
_cell.length_a   1.000
_cell.length_b   1.000
_cell.length_c   1.000
_cell.angle_alpha   90.00
_cell.angle_beta   90.00
_cell.angle_gamma   90.00
#
_symmetry.space_group_name_H-M   'P 1'
#
loop_
_entity.id
_entity.type
_entity.pdbx_description
1 polymer ?
#
loop_
_entity_poly.entity_id
_entity_poly.type
_entity_poly.pdbx_seq_one_letter_code
_entity_poly.pdbx_strand_id
1 'polypeptide(L)'
;MNLNRYSEDEVDNEFIEFVAPITRHSSGDEAVESIVSDRGPRSRVVEAILLLLYVKPMKSSEIAKILNKSSKLISSYLSYWKTRRYVVYRTGYWMLTKLGEEYVKTLLESIGVPIATPRDVVLLAHKLINEQIHTTINNKNQLKNAPYGTEIQQFIVSDTPKNVGKHSHNAPTDTKSVLEKALNCVKKVLETKDLLEEEIAVLNYLIKHYVEWNSTYLYLDQIADELHYPSHELMNILRKLQTKKLVYLYTDRRFGIRVGLGKSFKYILDQCMTKTV
;
A
#
# COMPACT_ATOMS: atom_id res chain seq x y z
N MET A 1 67.90 2.72 11.97
CA MET A 1 68.16 1.27 11.78
C MET A 1 66.94 0.51 12.28
N ASN A 2 66.66 -0.65 11.69
CA ASN A 2 65.62 -1.59 12.16
C ASN A 2 66.24 -2.46 13.31
N LEU A 3 65.59 -3.42 13.99
CA LEU A 3 64.38 -4.23 13.73
C LEU A 3 63.68 -4.65 15.06
N ASN A 4 62.37 -4.93 14.99
CA ASN A 4 61.63 -6.07 15.61
C ASN A 4 61.53 -6.18 17.17
N ARG A 5 60.60 -6.96 17.77
CA ARG A 5 59.57 -7.91 17.25
C ARG A 5 58.35 -8.05 18.20
N TYR A 6 57.39 -8.89 17.79
CA TYR A 6 56.14 -9.35 18.45
C TYR A 6 54.99 -8.34 18.33
N SER A 7 53.85 -8.62 17.67
CA SER A 7 53.19 -9.90 17.30
C SER A 7 52.73 -10.77 18.48
N GLU A 8 51.77 -11.68 18.34
CA GLU A 8 50.74 -11.90 17.30
C GLU A 8 49.39 -11.28 17.80
N ASP A 9 48.18 -11.38 17.23
CA ASP A 9 47.53 -12.18 16.19
C ASP A 9 46.38 -11.36 15.53
N GLU A 10 45.99 -11.67 14.28
CA GLU A 10 44.71 -11.27 13.64
C GLU A 10 44.26 -12.43 12.73
N VAL A 11 42.99 -12.87 12.82
CA VAL A 11 42.52 -14.10 12.17
C VAL A 11 41.41 -13.82 11.15
N ASP A 12 41.79 -13.86 9.88
CA ASP A 12 40.87 -13.87 8.74
C ASP A 12 39.89 -15.05 8.81
N ASN A 13 38.69 -14.87 8.25
CA ASN A 13 37.79 -15.98 7.95
C ASN A 13 37.03 -15.73 6.64
N GLU A 14 37.10 -16.71 5.73
CA GLU A 14 36.79 -16.54 4.32
C GLU A 14 35.30 -16.24 4.05
N PHE A 15 35.04 -15.25 3.19
CA PHE A 15 33.77 -15.17 2.45
C PHE A 15 34.00 -15.63 1.01
N ILE A 16 33.58 -16.86 0.72
CA ILE A 16 33.74 -17.48 -0.60
C ILE A 16 32.77 -16.81 -1.60
N GLU A 17 33.30 -15.92 -2.44
CA GLU A 17 32.54 -15.28 -3.51
C GLU A 17 32.46 -16.22 -4.73
N PHE A 18 31.29 -16.83 -4.93
CA PHE A 18 31.10 -17.90 -5.91
C PHE A 18 30.88 -17.36 -7.35
N VAL A 19 31.93 -16.78 -7.93
CA VAL A 19 31.92 -16.21 -9.29
C VAL A 19 31.93 -17.32 -10.35
N ALA A 20 30.78 -17.57 -10.98
CA ALA A 20 30.71 -18.42 -12.17
C ALA A 20 31.18 -17.65 -13.43
N PRO A 21 32.02 -18.24 -14.31
CA PRO A 21 32.56 -17.55 -15.47
C PRO A 21 31.54 -17.46 -16.61
N ILE A 22 31.39 -16.28 -17.20
CA ILE A 22 30.68 -16.08 -18.48
C ILE A 22 31.68 -15.60 -19.54
N THR A 23 31.93 -16.46 -20.52
CA THR A 23 32.78 -16.17 -21.68
C THR A 23 32.11 -15.11 -22.58
N ARG A 24 32.89 -14.13 -23.03
CA ARG A 24 32.42 -13.11 -23.99
C ARG A 24 32.30 -13.69 -25.39
N HIS A 25 31.23 -13.37 -26.11
CA HIS A 25 31.30 -13.17 -27.56
C HIS A 25 30.28 -12.13 -28.07
N SER A 26 30.83 -11.13 -28.76
CA SER A 26 30.30 -10.30 -29.86
C SER A 26 28.80 -9.94 -29.98
N SER A 27 28.57 -8.63 -30.07
CA SER A 27 27.68 -7.93 -31.02
C SER A 27 26.22 -8.39 -31.21
N GLY A 28 25.28 -7.55 -30.78
CA GLY A 28 23.89 -7.55 -31.21
C GLY A 28 23.07 -6.56 -30.40
N ASP A 29 22.53 -5.52 -31.04
CA ASP A 29 21.51 -4.66 -30.42
C ASP A 29 20.17 -5.40 -30.43
N GLU A 30 19.63 -5.69 -29.24
CA GLU A 30 18.18 -5.64 -29.00
C GLU A 30 17.88 -5.68 -27.49
N ALA A 31 17.10 -4.72 -27.01
CA ALA A 31 16.66 -4.70 -25.62
C ALA A 31 15.50 -5.69 -25.44
N VAL A 32 15.81 -6.92 -25.00
CA VAL A 32 14.80 -7.95 -24.73
C VAL A 32 13.93 -7.52 -23.54
N GLU A 33 12.81 -6.88 -23.85
CA GLU A 33 11.80 -6.45 -22.89
C GLU A 33 11.30 -7.67 -22.10
N SER A 34 11.54 -7.69 -20.78
CA SER A 34 11.21 -8.86 -19.96
C SER A 34 9.70 -9.03 -19.88
N ILE A 35 9.17 -9.99 -20.63
CA ILE A 35 7.73 -10.27 -20.76
C ILE A 35 7.11 -10.42 -19.35
N VAL A 36 6.42 -9.36 -18.90
CA VAL A 36 5.70 -9.37 -17.64
C VAL A 36 4.56 -10.35 -17.80
N SER A 37 4.66 -11.49 -17.11
CA SER A 37 3.63 -12.52 -17.21
C SER A 37 2.31 -12.00 -16.64
N ASP A 38 1.35 -11.76 -17.54
CA ASP A 38 0.02 -11.20 -17.27
C ASP A 38 -0.90 -12.20 -16.56
N ARG A 39 -0.44 -12.62 -15.38
CA ARG A 39 -1.01 -13.65 -14.54
C ARG A 39 -0.88 -13.15 -13.11
N GLY A 40 -1.97 -12.59 -12.61
CA GLY A 40 -2.07 -12.11 -11.23
C GLY A 40 -1.85 -13.24 -10.20
N PRO A 41 -1.91 -12.90 -8.89
CA PRO A 41 -1.71 -13.85 -7.81
C PRO A 41 -2.47 -15.17 -8.00
N ARG A 42 -1.70 -16.26 -8.07
CA ARG A 42 -2.18 -17.67 -8.14
C ARG A 42 -2.07 -18.40 -6.80
N SER A 43 -1.80 -17.67 -5.72
CA SER A 43 -1.57 -18.23 -4.39
C SER A 43 -2.57 -17.61 -3.43
N ARG A 44 -3.41 -18.46 -2.83
CA ARG A 44 -4.35 -18.04 -1.78
C ARG A 44 -3.67 -17.30 -0.63
N VAL A 45 -2.41 -17.61 -0.32
CA VAL A 45 -1.63 -16.88 0.69
C VAL A 45 -1.36 -15.44 0.24
N VAL A 46 -1.13 -15.20 -1.05
CA VAL A 46 -0.96 -13.84 -1.59
C VAL A 46 -2.29 -13.12 -1.67
N GLU A 47 -3.36 -13.78 -2.12
CA GLU A 47 -4.72 -13.23 -2.11
C GLU A 47 -5.09 -12.75 -0.70
N ALA A 48 -4.87 -13.57 0.32
CA ALA A 48 -5.06 -13.22 1.73
C ALA A 48 -4.16 -12.06 2.21
N ILE A 49 -2.90 -11.98 1.75
CA ILE A 49 -2.00 -10.84 2.05
C ILE A 49 -2.54 -9.54 1.43
N LEU A 50 -2.92 -9.55 0.16
CA LEU A 50 -3.44 -8.36 -0.54
C LEU A 50 -4.79 -7.92 0.03
N LEU A 51 -5.65 -8.88 0.35
CA LEU A 51 -6.94 -8.67 1.01
C LEU A 51 -6.78 -7.99 2.38
N LEU A 52 -5.79 -8.39 3.20
CA LEU A 52 -5.47 -7.68 4.44
C LEU A 52 -4.97 -6.25 4.18
N LEU A 53 -4.12 -6.06 3.17
CA LEU A 53 -3.58 -4.75 2.80
C LEU A 53 -4.63 -3.79 2.22
N TYR A 54 -5.75 -4.30 1.70
CA TYR A 54 -6.90 -3.50 1.25
C TYR A 54 -7.61 -2.77 2.40
N VAL A 55 -7.59 -3.33 3.62
CA VAL A 55 -8.20 -2.70 4.81
C VAL A 55 -7.31 -1.62 5.40
N LYS A 56 -6.00 -1.86 5.45
CA LYS A 56 -5.00 -0.89 5.91
C LYS A 56 -3.58 -1.31 5.52
N PRO A 57 -2.63 -0.36 5.45
CA PRO A 57 -1.21 -0.69 5.45
C PRO A 57 -0.80 -1.52 6.68
N MET A 58 0.09 -2.49 6.50
CA MET A 58 0.57 -3.38 7.57
C MET A 58 2.05 -3.76 7.40
N LYS A 59 2.70 -4.14 8.50
CA LYS A 59 4.07 -4.68 8.50
C LYS A 59 4.05 -6.18 8.17
N SER A 60 5.13 -6.70 7.57
CA SER A 60 5.26 -8.15 7.32
C SER A 60 5.03 -8.99 8.58
N SER A 61 5.45 -8.50 9.75
CA SER A 61 5.31 -9.17 11.05
C SER A 61 3.92 -9.09 11.66
N GLU A 62 3.07 -8.16 11.20
CA GLU A 62 1.65 -8.08 11.59
C GLU A 62 0.83 -9.05 10.75
N ILE A 63 1.03 -9.00 9.42
CA ILE A 63 0.44 -9.93 8.45
C ILE A 63 0.82 -11.38 8.80
N ALA A 64 2.08 -11.64 9.17
CA ALA A 64 2.57 -12.94 9.61
C ALA A 64 1.84 -13.49 10.85
N LYS A 65 1.54 -12.62 11.82
CA LYS A 65 0.77 -13.00 13.02
C LYS A 65 -0.68 -13.31 12.69
N ILE A 66 -1.32 -12.51 11.83
CA ILE A 66 -2.71 -12.73 11.40
C ILE A 66 -2.81 -14.05 10.64
N LEU A 67 -1.99 -14.25 9.60
CA LEU A 67 -2.08 -15.42 8.72
C LEU A 67 -1.44 -16.70 9.30
N ASN A 68 -0.88 -16.63 10.52
CA ASN A 68 -0.10 -17.67 11.18
C ASN A 68 0.99 -18.28 10.26
N LYS A 69 1.87 -17.42 9.72
CA LYS A 69 3.02 -17.78 8.86
C LYS A 69 4.30 -17.10 9.35
N SER A 70 5.46 -17.52 8.85
CA SER A 70 6.73 -16.87 9.21
C SER A 70 6.87 -15.50 8.52
N SER A 71 7.39 -14.49 9.24
CA SER A 71 7.58 -13.14 8.66
C SER A 71 8.58 -13.12 7.49
N LYS A 72 9.48 -14.11 7.39
CA LYS A 72 10.40 -14.27 6.25
C LYS A 72 9.64 -14.67 4.98
N LEU A 73 8.67 -15.59 5.09
CA LEU A 73 7.80 -16.00 3.97
C LEU A 73 6.91 -14.85 3.50
N ILE A 74 6.29 -14.12 4.43
CA ILE A 74 5.43 -12.96 4.11
C ILE A 74 6.24 -11.85 3.40
N SER A 75 7.42 -11.48 3.91
CA SER A 75 8.30 -10.52 3.22
C SER A 75 8.76 -11.01 1.85
N SER A 76 8.99 -12.32 1.67
CA SER A 76 9.37 -12.90 0.36
C SER A 76 8.26 -12.74 -0.68
N TYR A 77 7.01 -13.06 -0.32
CA TYR A 77 5.86 -12.80 -1.20
C TYR A 77 5.71 -11.31 -1.50
N LEU A 78 5.75 -10.43 -0.50
CA LEU A 78 5.54 -9.00 -0.69
C LEU A 78 6.62 -8.37 -1.60
N SER A 79 7.89 -8.78 -1.48
CA SER A 79 8.94 -8.37 -2.42
C SER A 79 8.69 -8.87 -3.86
N TYR A 80 8.17 -10.09 -4.04
CA TYR A 80 7.83 -10.63 -5.36
C TYR A 80 6.64 -9.94 -6.04
N TRP A 81 5.71 -9.39 -5.25
CA TRP A 81 4.56 -8.61 -5.76
C TRP A 81 4.84 -7.11 -5.86
N LYS A 82 5.90 -6.61 -5.20
CA LYS A 82 6.45 -5.27 -5.40
C LYS A 82 7.01 -5.08 -6.81
N THR A 83 7.77 -6.05 -7.34
CA THR A 83 8.30 -5.97 -8.70
C THR A 83 7.19 -5.95 -9.76
N ARG A 84 6.06 -6.61 -9.48
CA ARG A 84 4.84 -6.59 -10.29
C ARG A 84 3.92 -5.39 -10.04
N ARG A 85 4.34 -4.44 -9.20
CA ARG A 85 3.61 -3.21 -8.87
C ARG A 85 2.22 -3.42 -8.22
N TYR A 86 1.94 -4.60 -7.62
CA TYR A 86 0.68 -4.83 -6.86
C TYR A 86 0.74 -4.22 -5.45
N VAL A 87 1.94 -4.19 -4.86
CA VAL A 87 2.21 -3.60 -3.53
C VAL A 87 3.37 -2.63 -3.60
N VAL A 88 3.38 -1.65 -2.72
CA VAL A 88 4.54 -0.80 -2.46
C VAL A 88 4.88 -0.81 -0.96
N TYR A 89 6.14 -0.58 -0.64
CA TYR A 89 6.64 -0.44 0.72
C TYR A 89 7.01 1.01 0.96
N ARG A 90 6.33 1.68 1.90
CA ARG A 90 6.57 3.08 2.30
C ARG A 90 6.59 3.17 3.83
N THR A 91 7.51 3.93 4.41
CA THR A 91 7.57 4.22 5.87
C THR A 91 7.54 3.00 6.80
N GLY A 92 8.07 1.84 6.36
CA GLY A 92 8.07 0.61 7.14
C GLY A 92 6.80 -0.25 7.04
N TYR A 93 5.82 0.14 6.23
CA TYR A 93 4.57 -0.58 5.98
C TYR A 93 4.48 -1.01 4.51
N TRP A 94 3.81 -2.14 4.28
CA TRP A 94 3.30 -2.51 2.98
C TRP A 94 1.90 -1.94 2.80
N MET A 95 1.59 -1.56 1.56
CA MET A 95 0.30 -1.02 1.13
C MET A 95 0.05 -1.48 -0.32
N LEU A 96 -1.22 -1.54 -0.73
CA LEU A 96 -1.56 -1.77 -2.13
C LEU A 96 -1.15 -0.57 -3.00
N THR A 97 -1.04 -0.82 -4.31
CA THR A 97 -1.14 0.22 -5.35
C THR A 97 -2.55 0.20 -5.93
N LYS A 98 -2.88 1.15 -6.83
CA LYS A 98 -4.13 1.13 -7.60
C LYS A 98 -4.38 -0.22 -8.29
N LEU A 99 -3.35 -0.78 -8.93
CA LEU A 99 -3.40 -2.09 -9.59
C LEU A 99 -3.64 -3.24 -8.59
N GLY A 100 -3.07 -3.14 -7.38
CA GLY A 100 -3.36 -4.07 -6.29
C GLY A 100 -4.79 -3.95 -5.75
N GLU A 101 -5.32 -2.74 -5.62
CA GLU A 101 -6.71 -2.48 -5.21
C GLU A 101 -7.72 -2.96 -6.26
N GLU A 102 -7.47 -2.71 -7.54
CA GLU A 102 -8.29 -3.17 -8.67
C GLU A 102 -8.35 -4.71 -8.68
N TYR A 103 -7.21 -5.39 -8.54
CA TYR A 103 -7.17 -6.84 -8.40
C TYR A 103 -7.97 -7.34 -7.18
N VAL A 104 -7.87 -6.69 -6.02
CA VAL A 104 -8.65 -7.09 -4.83
C VAL A 104 -10.15 -6.82 -5.03
N LYS A 105 -10.55 -5.75 -5.71
CA LYS A 105 -11.97 -5.49 -6.05
C LYS A 105 -12.54 -6.62 -6.93
N THR A 106 -11.86 -6.98 -8.01
CA THR A 106 -12.27 -8.11 -8.88
C THR A 106 -12.26 -9.45 -8.13
N LEU A 107 -11.32 -9.67 -7.21
CA LEU A 107 -11.31 -10.85 -6.34
C LEU A 107 -12.57 -10.90 -5.45
N LEU A 108 -12.95 -9.78 -4.83
CA LEU A 108 -14.14 -9.69 -3.97
C LEU A 108 -15.45 -9.85 -4.76
N GLU A 109 -15.52 -9.25 -5.94
CA GLU A 109 -16.61 -9.44 -6.90
C GLU A 109 -16.76 -10.92 -7.28
N SER A 110 -15.66 -11.63 -7.57
CA SER A 110 -15.68 -13.07 -7.89
C SER A 110 -16.07 -13.97 -6.71
N ILE A 111 -15.89 -13.50 -5.47
CA ILE A 111 -16.26 -14.20 -4.23
C ILE A 111 -17.70 -13.89 -3.80
N GLY A 112 -18.30 -12.81 -4.32
CA GLY A 112 -19.69 -12.42 -4.05
C GLY A 112 -19.96 -11.93 -2.61
N VAL A 113 -18.92 -11.60 -1.84
CA VAL A 113 -19.04 -11.23 -0.42
C VAL A 113 -18.85 -9.70 -0.26
N PRO A 114 -19.90 -8.95 0.11
CA PRO A 114 -19.77 -7.53 0.46
C PRO A 114 -19.06 -7.41 1.81
N ILE A 115 -17.80 -6.96 1.79
CA ILE A 115 -17.02 -6.72 3.01
C ILE A 115 -17.50 -5.44 3.70
N ALA A 116 -18.01 -5.58 4.93
CA ALA A 116 -18.48 -4.46 5.74
C ALA A 116 -17.49 -4.07 6.86
N THR A 117 -16.76 -5.03 7.47
CA THR A 117 -15.87 -4.75 8.61
C THR A 117 -14.47 -5.35 8.48
N PRO A 118 -13.45 -4.78 9.17
CA PRO A 118 -12.11 -5.35 9.27
C PRO A 118 -12.04 -6.77 9.85
N ARG A 119 -13.07 -7.23 10.58
CA ARG A 119 -13.10 -8.60 11.13
C ARG A 119 -13.45 -9.61 10.04
N ASP A 120 -14.39 -9.27 9.17
CA ASP A 120 -14.84 -10.12 8.06
C ASP A 120 -13.68 -10.39 7.10
N VAL A 121 -12.81 -9.39 6.90
CA VAL A 121 -11.60 -9.50 6.08
C VAL A 121 -10.60 -10.49 6.68
N VAL A 122 -10.38 -10.46 8.00
CA VAL A 122 -9.49 -11.41 8.69
C VAL A 122 -10.07 -12.82 8.60
N LEU A 123 -11.38 -12.98 8.78
CA LEU A 123 -12.07 -14.28 8.62
C LEU A 123 -11.97 -14.81 7.18
N LEU A 124 -12.15 -13.96 6.17
CA LEU A 124 -12.01 -14.33 4.76
C LEU A 124 -10.55 -14.64 4.39
N ALA A 125 -9.58 -13.89 4.91
CA ALA A 125 -8.15 -14.18 4.73
C ALA A 125 -7.74 -15.53 5.35
N HIS A 126 -8.30 -15.89 6.51
CA HIS A 126 -8.15 -17.24 7.07
C HIS A 126 -8.86 -18.30 6.22
N LYS A 127 -10.08 -18.03 5.73
CA LYS A 127 -10.84 -18.95 4.85
C LYS A 127 -10.04 -19.26 3.58
N LEU A 128 -9.51 -18.25 2.88
CA LEU A 128 -8.70 -18.42 1.68
C LEU A 128 -7.45 -19.31 1.93
N ILE A 129 -6.79 -19.17 3.07
CA ILE A 129 -5.61 -19.98 3.42
C ILE A 129 -5.97 -21.42 3.84
N ASN A 130 -7.16 -21.62 4.41
CA ASN A 130 -7.61 -22.92 4.94
C ASN A 130 -8.48 -23.72 3.96
N GLU A 131 -8.98 -23.10 2.88
CA GLU A 131 -9.62 -23.79 1.75
C GLU A 131 -8.65 -24.83 1.18
N GLN A 132 -9.02 -26.12 1.27
CA GLN A 132 -8.24 -27.18 0.68
C GLN A 132 -8.21 -27.01 -0.83
N ILE A 133 -7.01 -26.90 -1.38
CA ILE A 133 -6.79 -26.88 -2.82
C ILE A 133 -7.12 -28.28 -3.34
N HIS A 134 -8.32 -28.46 -3.90
CA HIS A 134 -8.56 -29.48 -4.90
C HIS A 134 -7.64 -29.19 -6.08
N THR A 135 -6.45 -29.78 -6.06
CA THR A 135 -5.46 -29.61 -7.12
C THR A 135 -6.06 -30.12 -8.42
N THR A 136 -6.09 -29.28 -9.44
CA THR A 136 -6.41 -29.71 -10.80
C THR A 136 -5.37 -30.77 -11.19
N ILE A 137 -5.76 -32.03 -11.13
CA ILE A 137 -4.89 -33.16 -11.47
C ILE A 137 -4.45 -32.96 -12.91
N ASN A 138 -3.16 -32.71 -13.11
CA ASN A 138 -2.55 -32.56 -14.45
C ASN A 138 -2.53 -33.94 -15.12
N ASN A 139 -3.69 -34.40 -15.58
CA ASN A 139 -3.93 -35.78 -15.97
C ASN A 139 -3.43 -36.07 -17.41
N LYS A 140 -2.20 -35.65 -17.70
CA LYS A 140 -1.57 -35.68 -19.02
C LYS A 140 -1.25 -37.10 -19.52
N ASN A 141 -1.47 -38.11 -18.67
CA ASN A 141 -1.14 -39.52 -18.93
C ASN A 141 -2.35 -40.46 -18.98
N GLN A 142 -3.58 -40.03 -18.65
CA GLN A 142 -4.79 -40.88 -18.73
C GLN A 142 -5.65 -40.64 -19.98
N LEU A 143 -5.04 -40.23 -21.10
CA LEU A 143 -5.71 -40.21 -22.41
C LEU A 143 -5.54 -41.52 -23.19
N LYS A 144 -5.61 -42.66 -22.48
CA LYS A 144 -5.71 -44.01 -23.04
C LYS A 144 -6.72 -44.81 -22.21
N ASN A 145 -7.82 -45.20 -22.85
CA ASN A 145 -8.83 -46.16 -22.40
C ASN A 145 -9.73 -45.70 -21.23
N ALA A 146 -10.73 -44.87 -21.53
CA ALA A 146 -11.98 -44.77 -20.76
C ALA A 146 -13.17 -44.69 -21.75
N PRO A 147 -14.31 -45.37 -21.49
CA PRO A 147 -15.46 -45.37 -22.41
C PRO A 147 -16.31 -44.10 -22.32
N TYR A 148 -17.25 -43.98 -23.25
CA TYR A 148 -18.24 -42.89 -23.34
C TYR A 148 -19.00 -42.66 -22.02
N GLY A 149 -19.17 -41.39 -21.63
CA GLY A 149 -20.17 -40.97 -20.63
C GLY A 149 -19.61 -40.44 -19.31
N THR A 150 -19.22 -39.17 -19.28
CA THR A 150 -19.30 -38.34 -18.06
C THR A 150 -19.55 -36.90 -18.47
N GLU A 151 -20.36 -36.17 -17.70
CA GLU A 151 -20.99 -34.93 -18.16
C GLU A 151 -20.02 -33.74 -18.26
N ILE A 152 -20.14 -32.98 -19.35
CA ILE A 152 -19.56 -31.65 -19.44
C ILE A 152 -20.35 -30.76 -18.47
N GLN A 153 -19.71 -30.25 -17.42
CA GLN A 153 -20.31 -29.21 -16.58
C GLN A 153 -20.48 -27.93 -17.41
N GLN A 154 -21.68 -27.74 -17.95
CA GLN A 154 -22.06 -26.53 -18.66
C GLN A 154 -22.13 -25.37 -17.67
N PHE A 155 -21.59 -24.20 -18.04
CA PHE A 155 -21.75 -22.98 -17.26
C PHE A 155 -23.24 -22.62 -17.17
N ILE A 156 -23.81 -22.64 -15.96
CA ILE A 156 -25.18 -22.19 -15.71
C ILE A 156 -25.19 -20.65 -15.76
N VAL A 157 -25.39 -20.10 -16.96
CA VAL A 157 -25.62 -18.67 -17.20
C VAL A 157 -27.13 -18.37 -17.10
N SER A 158 -27.74 -18.82 -16.00
CA SER A 158 -29.16 -18.68 -15.70
C SER A 158 -29.38 -18.59 -14.18
N ASP A 159 -29.38 -17.36 -13.65
CA ASP A 159 -30.24 -16.89 -12.53
C ASP A 159 -29.75 -15.55 -11.97
N THR A 160 -29.78 -14.51 -12.81
CA THR A 160 -29.78 -13.12 -12.32
C THR A 160 -31.23 -12.64 -12.13
N PRO A 161 -31.70 -12.36 -10.90
CA PRO A 161 -33.06 -11.91 -10.68
C PRO A 161 -33.28 -10.53 -11.31
N LYS A 162 -34.26 -10.42 -12.22
CA LYS A 162 -34.55 -9.21 -13.02
C LYS A 162 -35.25 -8.07 -12.24
N ASN A 163 -34.81 -7.82 -11.02
CA ASN A 163 -35.18 -6.64 -10.23
C ASN A 163 -33.95 -5.77 -9.99
N VAL A 164 -33.46 -5.13 -11.05
CA VAL A 164 -32.47 -4.05 -10.96
C VAL A 164 -33.15 -2.83 -10.35
N GLY A 165 -33.22 -2.79 -9.03
CA GLY A 165 -33.54 -1.58 -8.30
C GLY A 165 -32.55 -0.49 -8.71
N LYS A 166 -33.05 0.72 -9.00
CA LYS A 166 -32.23 1.87 -9.41
C LYS A 166 -31.37 2.36 -8.24
N HIS A 167 -30.30 1.64 -7.92
CA HIS A 167 -29.24 2.15 -7.07
C HIS A 167 -28.57 3.33 -7.80
N SER A 168 -28.76 4.51 -7.24
CA SER A 168 -28.28 5.77 -7.80
C SER A 168 -26.76 5.75 -7.94
N HIS A 169 -26.27 5.92 -9.18
CA HIS A 169 -24.84 6.15 -9.47
C HIS A 169 -24.40 7.54 -8.99
N ASN A 170 -24.31 7.74 -7.68
CA ASN A 170 -23.91 9.01 -7.06
C ASN A 170 -22.70 8.83 -6.11
N ALA A 171 -21.56 8.46 -6.70
CA ALA A 171 -20.23 8.78 -6.20
C ALA A 171 -19.21 8.62 -7.35
N PRO A 172 -18.10 9.41 -7.43
CA PRO A 172 -17.68 10.46 -6.50
C PRO A 172 -17.53 11.84 -7.19
N THR A 173 -18.60 12.62 -7.26
CA THR A 173 -18.53 14.05 -7.63
C THR A 173 -18.06 14.93 -6.46
N ASP A 174 -18.31 14.50 -5.23
CA ASP A 174 -18.31 15.42 -4.09
C ASP A 174 -16.97 15.54 -3.35
N THR A 175 -16.05 14.57 -3.40
CA THR A 175 -14.76 14.70 -2.68
C THR A 175 -13.96 15.91 -3.15
N LYS A 176 -13.95 16.18 -4.46
CA LYS A 176 -13.33 17.39 -5.02
C LYS A 176 -14.09 18.66 -4.63
N SER A 177 -15.43 18.63 -4.68
CA SER A 177 -16.27 19.76 -4.26
C SER A 177 -16.09 20.11 -2.78
N VAL A 178 -16.04 19.10 -1.91
CA VAL A 178 -15.81 19.22 -0.47
C VAL A 178 -14.41 19.75 -0.19
N LEU A 179 -13.38 19.28 -0.90
CA LEU A 179 -12.02 19.83 -0.77
C LEU A 179 -11.97 21.31 -1.20
N GLU A 180 -12.55 21.67 -2.35
CA GLU A 180 -12.60 23.06 -2.83
C GLU A 180 -13.41 23.96 -1.86
N LYS A 181 -14.53 23.47 -1.30
CA LYS A 181 -15.31 24.17 -0.26
C LYS A 181 -14.53 24.34 1.03
N ALA A 182 -13.87 23.29 1.52
CA ALA A 182 -13.06 23.32 2.73
C ALA A 182 -11.89 24.31 2.60
N LEU A 183 -11.16 24.26 1.48
CA LEU A 183 -10.06 25.19 1.18
C LEU A 183 -10.56 26.64 1.07
N ASN A 184 -11.69 26.90 0.41
CA ASN A 184 -12.25 28.26 0.30
C ASN A 184 -12.83 28.79 1.63
N CYS A 185 -13.40 27.93 2.47
CA CYS A 185 -13.84 28.29 3.82
C CYS A 185 -12.65 28.62 4.73
N VAL A 186 -11.60 27.78 4.67
CA VAL A 186 -10.37 27.97 5.44
C VAL A 186 -9.55 29.17 4.97
N LYS A 187 -9.48 29.46 3.66
CA LYS A 187 -8.79 30.64 3.10
C LYS A 187 -9.20 31.94 3.79
N LYS A 188 -10.50 32.19 3.96
CA LYS A 188 -11.03 33.39 4.65
C LYS A 188 -10.55 33.53 6.11
N VAL A 189 -10.18 32.42 6.75
CA VAL A 189 -9.63 32.42 8.10
C VAL A 189 -8.09 32.52 8.08
N LEU A 190 -7.45 31.95 7.05
CA LEU A 190 -6.01 32.05 6.82
C LEU A 190 -5.57 33.42 6.32
N GLU A 191 -6.43 34.19 5.64
CA GLU A 191 -6.17 35.59 5.23
C GLU A 191 -5.85 36.51 6.44
N THR A 192 -6.28 36.13 7.64
CA THR A 192 -5.91 36.83 8.91
C THR A 192 -4.53 36.45 9.45
N LYS A 193 -3.86 35.50 8.82
CA LYS A 193 -2.54 34.95 9.20
C LYS A 193 -1.64 35.05 7.98
N ASP A 194 -0.86 36.13 7.90
CA ASP A 194 0.18 36.31 6.88
C ASP A 194 0.97 35.00 6.67
N LEU A 195 0.93 34.47 5.45
CA LEU A 195 1.33 33.10 5.10
C LEU A 195 1.99 33.11 3.72
N LEU A 196 3.21 32.57 3.67
CA LEU A 196 3.99 32.43 2.44
C LEU A 196 3.43 31.30 1.57
N GLU A 197 3.69 31.36 0.26
CA GLU A 197 3.22 30.37 -0.71
C GLU A 197 3.66 28.93 -0.36
N GLU A 198 4.90 28.75 0.12
CA GLU A 198 5.44 27.50 0.68
C GLU A 198 4.57 26.95 1.84
N GLU A 199 4.19 27.82 2.77
CA GLU A 199 3.40 27.45 3.95
C GLU A 199 1.97 27.08 3.54
N ILE A 200 1.42 27.79 2.55
CA ILE A 200 0.12 27.50 1.95
C ILE A 200 0.15 26.15 1.22
N ALA A 201 1.20 25.85 0.45
CA ALA A 201 1.35 24.57 -0.24
C ALA A 201 1.38 23.38 0.74
N VAL A 202 2.24 23.44 1.77
CA VAL A 202 2.32 22.40 2.81
C VAL A 202 1.00 22.29 3.58
N LEU A 203 0.35 23.41 3.93
CA LEU A 203 -0.91 23.39 4.68
C LEU A 203 -2.07 22.85 3.84
N ASN A 204 -2.16 23.19 2.55
CA ASN A 204 -3.15 22.64 1.62
C ASN A 204 -3.03 21.13 1.49
N TYR A 205 -1.80 20.59 1.48
CA TYR A 205 -1.56 19.15 1.49
C TYR A 205 -2.05 18.48 2.79
N LEU A 206 -1.78 19.09 3.95
CA LEU A 206 -2.29 18.59 5.24
C LEU A 206 -3.83 18.63 5.32
N ILE A 207 -4.47 19.69 4.77
CA ILE A 207 -5.94 19.78 4.67
C ILE A 207 -6.48 18.69 3.73
N LYS A 208 -5.88 18.51 2.55
CA LYS A 208 -6.25 17.47 1.58
C LYS A 208 -6.21 16.08 2.23
N HIS A 209 -5.11 15.75 2.91
CA HIS A 209 -4.98 14.46 3.60
C HIS A 209 -6.01 14.30 4.73
N TYR A 210 -6.37 15.36 5.44
CA TYR A 210 -7.45 15.31 6.42
C TYR A 210 -8.82 15.06 5.78
N VAL A 211 -9.13 15.70 4.65
CA VAL A 211 -10.39 15.51 3.91
C VAL A 211 -10.49 14.11 3.30
N GLU A 212 -9.39 13.56 2.78
CA GLU A 212 -9.35 12.23 2.14
C GLU A 212 -9.35 11.07 3.14
N TRP A 213 -8.64 11.20 4.28
CA TRP A 213 -8.34 10.08 5.18
C TRP A 213 -8.84 10.27 6.63
N ASN A 214 -9.41 11.43 6.97
CA ASN A 214 -9.82 11.82 8.32
C ASN A 214 -8.69 11.72 9.39
N SER A 215 -7.42 11.65 8.95
CA SER A 215 -6.27 11.55 9.85
C SER A 215 -5.76 12.93 10.23
N THR A 216 -5.75 13.23 11.52
CA THR A 216 -5.28 14.51 12.08
C THR A 216 -3.77 14.69 12.03
N TYR A 217 -3.00 13.66 11.66
CA TYR A 217 -1.54 13.71 11.55
C TYR A 217 -0.98 12.87 10.40
N LEU A 218 0.26 13.21 10.05
CA LEU A 218 1.18 12.57 9.10
C LEU A 218 2.57 12.50 9.73
N TYR A 219 3.50 11.80 9.09
CA TYR A 219 4.93 11.85 9.42
C TYR A 219 5.69 12.79 8.47
N LEU A 220 6.80 13.36 8.94
CA LEU A 220 7.62 14.32 8.18
C LEU A 220 8.18 13.74 6.88
N ASP A 221 8.61 12.48 6.91
CA ASP A 221 9.08 11.74 5.74
C ASP A 221 7.98 11.60 4.67
N GLN A 222 6.76 11.28 5.08
CA GLN A 222 5.60 11.19 4.16
C GLN A 222 5.29 12.52 3.46
N ILE A 223 5.42 13.64 4.18
CA ILE A 223 5.19 14.98 3.61
C ILE A 223 6.37 15.38 2.70
N ALA A 224 7.61 15.02 3.06
CA ALA A 224 8.79 15.25 2.24
C ALA A 224 8.78 14.44 0.93
N ASP A 225 8.44 13.15 1.00
CA ASP A 225 8.34 12.24 -0.15
C ASP A 225 7.29 12.73 -1.16
N GLU A 226 6.10 13.12 -0.70
CA GLU A 226 4.99 13.46 -1.59
C GLU A 226 5.12 14.88 -2.16
N LEU A 227 5.57 15.86 -1.37
CA LEU A 227 5.81 17.25 -1.82
C LEU A 227 7.22 17.48 -2.41
N HIS A 228 8.07 16.45 -2.41
CA HIS A 228 9.45 16.48 -2.93
C HIS A 228 10.37 17.54 -2.25
N TYR A 229 10.04 17.97 -1.03
CA TYR A 229 10.84 18.94 -0.27
C TYR A 229 12.03 18.29 0.45
N PRO A 230 13.22 18.93 0.45
CA PRO A 230 14.30 18.60 1.37
C PRO A 230 13.81 18.67 2.83
N SER A 231 14.10 17.64 3.63
CA SER A 231 13.53 17.50 4.99
C SER A 231 13.88 18.66 5.93
N HIS A 232 14.98 19.37 5.66
CA HIS A 232 15.43 20.53 6.45
C HIS A 232 14.62 21.81 6.13
N GLU A 233 14.31 22.07 4.86
CA GLU A 233 13.43 23.16 4.42
C GLU A 233 12.00 22.94 4.91
N LEU A 234 11.48 21.72 4.73
CA LEU A 234 10.16 21.34 5.23
C LEU A 234 10.05 21.53 6.74
N MET A 235 11.07 21.17 7.52
CA MET A 235 11.10 21.42 8.96
C MET A 235 11.11 22.91 9.31
N ASN A 236 11.71 23.77 8.49
CA ASN A 236 11.65 25.23 8.68
C ASN A 236 10.24 25.77 8.37
N ILE A 237 9.63 25.36 7.26
CA ILE A 237 8.24 25.71 6.90
C ILE A 237 7.26 25.27 8.01
N LEU A 238 7.39 24.03 8.46
CA LEU A 238 6.55 23.47 9.53
C LEU A 238 6.74 24.18 10.89
N ARG A 239 7.94 24.67 11.21
CA ARG A 239 8.16 25.52 12.39
C ARG A 239 7.46 26.88 12.28
N LYS A 240 7.44 27.51 11.09
CA LYS A 240 6.65 28.75 10.84
C LYS A 240 5.14 28.47 11.00
N LEU A 241 4.64 27.37 10.45
CA LEU A 241 3.24 26.92 10.63
C LEU A 241 2.89 26.60 12.10
N GLN A 242 3.87 26.12 12.89
CA GLN A 242 3.70 25.81 14.31
C GLN A 242 3.57 27.09 15.16
N THR A 243 4.40 28.12 14.93
CA THR A 243 4.26 29.41 15.66
C THR A 243 2.93 30.11 15.32
N LYS A 244 2.45 29.95 14.08
CA LYS A 244 1.12 30.41 13.62
C LYS A 244 -0.06 29.60 14.23
N LYS A 245 0.23 28.56 15.02
CA LYS A 245 -0.72 27.62 15.68
C LYS A 245 -1.60 26.83 14.70
N LEU A 246 -1.11 26.61 13.48
CA LEU A 246 -1.81 25.88 12.41
C LEU A 246 -1.49 24.37 12.47
N VAL A 247 -0.25 24.03 12.83
CA VAL A 247 0.19 22.64 13.06
C VAL A 247 0.80 22.47 14.46
N TYR A 248 0.93 21.23 14.91
CA TYR A 248 1.82 20.82 15.99
C TYR A 248 2.86 19.83 15.48
N LEU A 249 4.05 19.86 16.09
CA LEU A 249 5.12 18.89 15.85
C LEU A 249 5.33 18.05 17.10
N TYR A 250 5.44 16.73 16.92
CA TYR A 250 5.70 15.76 17.98
C TYR A 250 6.85 14.84 17.56
N THR A 251 7.92 14.79 18.35
CA THR A 251 9.10 13.96 18.08
C THR A 251 8.96 12.56 18.70
N ASP A 252 8.80 11.54 17.89
CA ASP A 252 8.76 10.15 18.32
C ASP A 252 10.15 9.49 18.23
N ARG A 253 10.64 8.94 19.34
CA ARG A 253 11.98 8.31 19.43
C ARG A 253 12.12 7.06 18.54
N ARG A 254 11.02 6.46 18.07
CA ARG A 254 11.02 5.27 17.19
C ARG A 254 10.48 5.53 15.79
N PHE A 255 9.63 6.54 15.62
CA PHE A 255 8.91 6.79 14.37
C PHE A 255 9.14 8.20 13.78
N GLY A 256 10.12 8.96 14.28
CA GLY A 256 10.48 10.25 13.72
C GLY A 256 9.47 11.36 14.06
N ILE A 257 9.43 12.42 13.24
CA ILE A 257 8.64 13.61 13.53
C ILE A 257 7.22 13.44 12.99
N ARG A 258 6.23 13.45 13.88
CA ARG A 258 4.81 13.53 13.55
C ARG A 258 4.38 15.00 13.43
N VAL A 259 3.63 15.29 12.37
CA VAL A 259 3.08 16.60 12.03
C VAL A 259 1.56 16.46 12.06
N GLY A 260 0.86 17.30 12.82
CA GLY A 260 -0.61 17.24 12.88
C GLY A 260 -1.27 18.59 12.96
N LEU A 261 -2.57 18.65 12.68
CA LEU A 261 -3.33 19.90 12.69
C LEU A 261 -3.49 20.45 14.11
N GLY A 262 -3.18 21.73 14.31
CA GLY A 262 -3.33 22.40 15.62
C GLY A 262 -4.79 22.41 16.06
N LYS A 263 -5.06 22.18 17.36
CA LYS A 263 -6.43 21.97 17.89
C LYS A 263 -7.44 23.04 17.43
N SER A 264 -7.06 24.32 17.48
CA SER A 264 -7.88 25.45 17.02
C SER A 264 -8.12 25.42 15.52
N PHE A 265 -7.11 25.06 14.72
CA PHE A 265 -7.22 24.96 13.27
C PHE A 265 -8.07 23.77 12.84
N LYS A 266 -7.93 22.62 13.52
CA LYS A 266 -8.80 21.44 13.33
C LYS A 266 -10.26 21.79 13.61
N TYR A 267 -10.56 22.51 14.69
CA TYR A 267 -11.92 22.96 15.00
C TYR A 267 -12.53 23.87 13.91
N ILE A 268 -11.73 24.79 13.34
CA ILE A 268 -12.16 25.63 12.21
C ILE A 268 -12.46 24.77 10.97
N LEU A 269 -11.57 23.81 10.66
CA LEU A 269 -11.74 22.89 9.54
C LEU A 269 -12.97 21.98 9.72
N ASP A 270 -13.18 21.45 10.93
CA ASP A 270 -14.37 20.68 11.30
C ASP A 270 -15.65 21.53 11.17
N GLN A 271 -15.65 22.82 11.55
CA GLN A 271 -16.78 23.73 11.28
C GLN A 271 -17.00 23.98 9.78
N CYS A 272 -15.94 24.13 8.99
CA CYS A 272 -16.04 24.27 7.53
C CYS A 272 -16.61 23.01 6.85
N MET A 273 -16.41 21.83 7.43
CA MET A 273 -16.94 20.55 6.93
C MET A 273 -18.37 20.27 7.43
N THR A 274 -18.74 20.75 8.63
CA THR A 274 -20.05 20.47 9.26
C THR A 274 -21.14 21.50 8.97
N LYS A 275 -20.81 22.71 8.51
CA LYS A 275 -21.78 23.69 7.97
C LYS A 275 -22.26 23.32 6.55
N THR A 276 -22.50 22.03 6.33
CA THR A 276 -22.82 21.42 5.02
C THR A 276 -24.10 20.58 5.09
N VAL A 277 -25.05 21.05 5.91
CA VAL A 277 -26.43 20.56 6.07
C VAL A 277 -27.34 21.80 6.09
#